data_AF-A0A149R056-F1
#
_entry.id   AF-A0A149R056-F1
#
_cell.length_a   1.000
_cell.length_b   1.000
_cell.length_c   1.000
_cell.angle_alpha   90.00
_cell.angle_beta   90.00
_cell.angle_gamma   90.00
#
_symmetry.space_group_name_H-M   'P 1'
#
loop_
_entity.id
_entity.type
_entity.pdbx_description
1 polymer ?
#
loop_
_entity_poly.entity_id
_entity_poly.type
_entity_poly.pdbx_seq_one_letter_code
_entity_poly.pdbx_strand_id
1 'polypeptide(L)'
;MNSSLEPQSDHQRHVGQRLRQVLDALPLPYVDAATAMGVSKQVLRNWMAGDSSPSPYALYRLKLAHGVSTDFLFLGDSGALPHRLAYALQQKSIPAR
;
A
#
# COMPACT_ATOMS: atom_id res chain seq x y z
N MET A 1 -31.39 3.35 -9.08
CA MET A 1 -30.96 4.38 -8.10
C MET A 1 -29.92 3.76 -7.20
N ASN A 2 -28.77 4.42 -7.13
CA ASN A 2 -27.59 4.18 -6.29
C ASN A 2 -26.92 2.80 -6.37
N SER A 3 -25.94 2.76 -7.27
CA SER A 3 -24.75 1.93 -7.24
C SER A 3 -24.35 1.58 -5.80
N SER A 4 -24.38 0.30 -5.47
CA SER A 4 -23.80 -0.24 -4.24
C SER A 4 -22.35 0.21 -4.16
N LEU A 5 -22.05 1.18 -3.31
CA LEU A 5 -20.69 1.51 -2.95
C LEU A 5 -20.10 0.27 -2.27
N GLU A 6 -18.91 -0.15 -2.71
CA GLU A 6 -18.20 -1.31 -2.17
C GLU A 6 -18.20 -1.29 -0.62
N PRO A 7 -18.45 -2.43 0.04
CA PRO A 7 -18.33 -2.54 1.49
C PRO A 7 -17.00 -1.99 1.99
N GLN A 8 -17.02 -1.31 3.15
CA GLN A 8 -15.80 -0.74 3.73
C GLN A 8 -14.68 -1.78 3.92
N SER A 9 -15.05 -3.05 4.17
CA SER A 9 -14.13 -4.18 4.25
C SER A 9 -13.39 -4.46 2.95
N ASP A 10 -14.04 -4.28 1.79
CA ASP A 10 -13.41 -4.52 0.49
C ASP A 10 -12.43 -3.40 0.17
N HIS A 11 -12.79 -2.15 0.47
CA HIS A 11 -11.84 -1.04 0.43
C HIS A 11 -10.61 -1.29 1.32
N GLN A 12 -10.80 -1.73 2.57
CA GLN A 12 -9.69 -2.06 3.49
C GLN A 12 -8.77 -3.15 2.93
N ARG A 13 -9.35 -4.21 2.35
CA ARG A 13 -8.59 -5.29 1.70
C ARG A 13 -7.81 -4.79 0.50
N HIS A 14 -8.41 -3.99 -0.37
CA HIS A 14 -7.72 -3.39 -1.53
C HIS A 14 -6.56 -2.48 -1.09
N VAL A 15 -6.76 -1.64 -0.09
CA VAL A 15 -5.70 -0.79 0.49
C VAL A 15 -4.57 -1.66 1.05
N GLY A 16 -4.90 -2.70 1.81
CA GLY A 16 -3.92 -3.63 2.39
C GLY A 16 -3.09 -4.37 1.33
N GLN A 17 -3.75 -4.84 0.27
CA GLN A 17 -3.08 -5.48 -0.86
C GLN A 17 -2.12 -4.54 -1.59
N ARG A 18 -2.54 -3.30 -1.88
CA ARG A 18 -1.66 -2.31 -2.52
C ARG A 18 -0.50 -1.90 -1.64
N LEU A 19 -0.72 -1.77 -0.33
CA LEU A 19 0.36 -1.55 0.64
C LEU A 19 1.38 -2.69 0.58
N ARG A 20 0.93 -3.94 0.60
CA ARG A 20 1.83 -5.11 0.46
C ARG A 20 2.61 -5.05 -0.85
N GLN A 21 1.94 -4.82 -1.98
CA GLN A 21 2.58 -4.73 -3.30
C GLN A 21 3.71 -3.70 -3.32
N VAL A 22 3.46 -2.51 -2.76
CA VAL A 22 4.48 -1.46 -2.66
C VAL A 22 5.64 -1.91 -1.79
N LEU A 23 5.37 -2.44 -0.59
CA LEU A 23 6.43 -2.87 0.32
C LEU A 23 7.27 -4.01 -0.27
N ASP A 24 6.65 -4.91 -1.05
CA ASP A 24 7.34 -5.99 -1.77
C ASP A 24 8.22 -5.48 -2.94
N ALA A 25 7.94 -4.28 -3.44
CA ALA A 25 8.71 -3.63 -4.49
C ALA A 25 9.81 -2.73 -3.94
N LEU A 26 9.78 -2.41 -2.64
CA LEU A 26 10.82 -1.65 -1.98
C LEU A 26 11.96 -2.58 -1.53
N PRO A 27 13.24 -2.17 -1.67
CA PRO A 27 14.37 -2.95 -1.20
C PRO A 27 14.59 -2.77 0.31
N LEU A 28 13.53 -2.95 1.12
CA LEU A 28 13.65 -2.92 2.58
C LEU A 28 12.80 -4.00 3.28
N PRO A 29 13.28 -4.53 4.41
CA PRO A 29 12.50 -5.41 5.27
C PRO A 29 11.21 -4.74 5.79
N TYR A 30 10.13 -5.52 5.96
CA TYR A 30 8.88 -5.00 6.54
C TYR A 30 9.04 -4.41 7.96
N VAL A 31 10.04 -4.87 8.72
CA VAL A 31 10.35 -4.28 10.03
C VAL A 31 10.75 -2.81 9.92
N ASP A 32 11.52 -2.48 8.89
CA ASP A 32 12.00 -1.13 8.65
C ASP A 32 10.86 -0.27 8.10
N ALA A 33 9.98 -0.85 7.27
CA ALA A 33 8.76 -0.18 6.82
C ALA A 33 7.84 0.18 8.00
N ALA A 34 7.63 -0.76 8.93
CA ALA A 34 6.83 -0.52 10.14
C ALA A 34 7.45 0.59 11.00
N THR A 35 8.77 0.57 11.15
CA THR A 35 9.53 1.60 11.87
C THR A 35 9.42 2.97 11.20
N ALA A 36 9.56 3.03 9.88
CA ALA A 36 9.40 4.25 9.09
C ALA A 36 8.00 4.84 9.25
N MET A 37 6.97 4.01 9.35
CA MET A 37 5.58 4.39 9.61
C MET A 37 5.27 4.69 11.08
N GLY A 38 6.15 4.32 12.01
CA GLY A 38 5.94 4.51 13.45
C GLY A 38 4.94 3.55 14.07
N VAL A 39 4.82 2.34 13.52
CA VAL A 39 3.89 1.31 14.00
C VAL A 39 4.61 0.01 14.30
N SER A 40 3.95 -0.89 15.04
CA SER A 40 4.48 -2.23 15.28
C SER A 40 4.37 -3.11 14.04
N LYS A 41 5.20 -4.17 13.96
CA LYS A 41 5.07 -5.20 12.91
C LYS A 41 3.67 -5.81 12.84
N GLN A 42 3.04 -5.97 14.01
CA GLN A 42 1.70 -6.54 14.11
C GLN A 42 0.66 -5.61 13.48
N VAL A 43 0.73 -4.31 13.76
CA VAL A 43 -0.17 -3.30 13.16
C VAL A 43 0.00 -3.28 11.64
N LEU A 44 1.24 -3.27 11.16
CA LEU A 44 1.50 -3.34 9.71
C LEU A 44 0.94 -4.63 9.08
N ARG A 45 1.07 -5.78 9.76
CA ARG A 45 0.54 -7.05 9.28
C ARG A 45 -0.99 -7.02 9.14
N ASN A 46 -1.69 -6.46 10.14
CA ASN A 46 -3.14 -6.32 10.12
C ASN A 46 -3.60 -5.40 8.97
N TRP A 47 -2.86 -4.31 8.71
CA TRP A 47 -3.13 -3.44 7.57
C TRP A 47 -2.98 -4.17 6.24
N MET A 48 -1.89 -4.91 6.05
CA MET A 48 -1.67 -5.67 4.80
C MET A 48 -2.68 -6.80 4.59
N ALA A 49 -3.28 -7.33 5.67
CA ALA A 49 -4.35 -8.32 5.61
C ALA A 49 -5.74 -7.69 5.33
N GLY A 50 -5.87 -6.38 5.52
CA GLY A 50 -7.16 -5.68 5.46
C GLY A 50 -7.99 -5.83 6.74
N ASP A 51 -7.37 -6.26 7.86
CA ASP A 51 -8.05 -6.41 9.15
C ASP A 51 -8.28 -5.05 9.84
N SER A 52 -7.49 -4.04 9.48
CA SER A 52 -7.68 -2.66 9.92
C SER A 52 -7.10 -1.66 8.91
N SER A 53 -7.56 -0.41 8.97
CA SER A 53 -7.11 0.64 8.06
C SER A 53 -5.78 1.27 8.49
N PRO A 54 -4.89 1.61 7.54
CA PRO A 54 -3.73 2.45 7.82
C PRO A 54 -4.10 3.83 8.38
N SER A 55 -3.29 4.30 9.32
CA SER A 55 -3.38 5.68 9.82
C SER A 55 -2.89 6.67 8.75
N PRO A 56 -3.60 7.80 8.50
CA PRO A 56 -3.13 8.83 7.58
C PRO A 56 -1.73 9.34 7.91
N TYR A 57 -1.41 9.51 9.20
CA TYR A 57 -0.10 9.99 9.63
C TYR A 57 1.01 8.96 9.38
N ALA A 58 0.72 7.66 9.55
CA ALA A 58 1.67 6.60 9.21
C ALA A 58 1.96 6.57 7.69
N LEU A 59 0.93 6.69 6.86
CA LEU A 59 1.12 6.75 5.40
C LEU A 59 1.85 8.01 4.95
N TYR A 60 1.61 9.15 5.60
CA TYR A 60 2.39 10.37 5.38
C TYR A 60 3.89 10.14 5.64
N ARG A 61 4.24 9.45 6.73
CA ARG A 61 5.63 9.10 7.01
C ARG A 61 6.23 8.17 5.97
N LEU A 62 5.47 7.17 5.50
CA LEU A 62 5.90 6.28 4.42
C LEU A 62 6.17 7.06 3.12
N LYS A 63 5.30 8.02 2.79
CA LYS A 63 5.49 8.93 1.66
C LYS A 63 6.78 9.73 1.79
N LEU A 64 7.03 10.33 2.96
CA LEU A 64 8.27 11.10 3.18
C LEU A 64 9.53 10.24 3.08
N ALA A 65 9.49 9.02 3.61
CA ALA A 65 10.66 8.14 3.66
C ALA A 65 10.95 7.43 2.33
N HIS A 66 9.91 7.08 1.56
CA HIS A 66 10.05 6.17 0.41
C HIS A 66 9.29 6.62 -0.86
N GLY A 67 8.65 7.79 -0.84
CA GLY A 67 7.93 8.34 -2.00
C GLY A 67 6.64 7.60 -2.35
N VAL A 68 6.13 6.74 -1.47
CA VAL A 68 4.89 5.99 -1.70
C VAL A 68 3.70 6.93 -1.69
N SER A 69 2.93 6.97 -2.79
CA SER A 69 1.75 7.84 -2.89
C SER A 69 0.53 7.23 -2.22
N THR A 70 -0.18 8.06 -1.44
CA THR A 70 -1.50 7.72 -0.88
C THR A 70 -2.54 7.51 -1.96
N ASP A 71 -2.43 8.17 -3.11
CA ASP A 71 -3.39 8.05 -4.22
C ASP A 71 -3.32 6.64 -4.83
N PHE A 72 -2.11 6.08 -4.94
CA PHE A 72 -1.97 4.68 -5.30
C PHE A 72 -2.58 3.75 -4.24
N LEU A 73 -2.28 3.98 -2.96
CA LEU A 73 -2.78 3.10 -1.89
C LEU A 73 -4.31 3.07 -1.83
N PHE A 74 -4.96 4.22 -1.89
CA PHE A 74 -6.42 4.32 -1.77
C PHE A 74 -7.14 4.09 -3.11
N LEU A 75 -6.64 4.66 -4.21
CA LEU A 75 -7.35 4.69 -5.49
C LEU A 75 -6.78 3.73 -6.53
N GLY A 76 -5.57 3.21 -6.32
CA GLY A 76 -4.88 2.37 -7.30
C GLY A 76 -4.23 3.14 -8.44
N ASP A 77 -4.13 4.47 -8.33
CA ASP A 77 -3.51 5.30 -9.36
C ASP A 77 -1.97 5.14 -9.37
N SER A 78 -1.48 4.31 -10.29
CA SER A 78 -0.04 4.08 -10.47
C SER A 78 0.70 5.31 -11.02
N GLY A 79 0.01 6.27 -11.64
CA GLY A 79 0.61 7.50 -12.14
C GLY A 79 1.13 8.41 -11.02
N ALA A 80 0.60 8.25 -9.81
CA ALA A 80 1.04 8.98 -8.63
C ALA A 80 2.28 8.38 -7.96
N LEU A 81 2.78 7.21 -8.40
CA LEU A 81 3.99 6.59 -7.85
C LEU A 81 5.25 7.12 -8.54
N PRO A 82 6.41 7.12 -7.84
CA PRO A 82 7.70 7.34 -8.49
C PRO A 82 7.91 6.34 -9.64
N HIS A 83 8.47 6.82 -10.77
CA HIS A 83 8.61 6.02 -12.00
C HIS A 83 9.22 4.63 -11.75
N ARG A 84 10.28 4.56 -10.94
CA ARG A 84 10.94 3.27 -10.61
C ARG A 84 10.00 2.29 -9.89
N LEU A 85 9.15 2.80 -9.00
CA LEU A 85 8.20 1.98 -8.24
C LEU A 85 7.03 1.54 -9.11
N ALA A 86 6.46 2.45 -9.91
CA ALA A 86 5.43 2.12 -10.89
C ALA A 86 5.90 1.02 -11.85
N TYR A 87 7.12 1.15 -12.37
CA TYR A 87 7.73 0.17 -13.27
C TYR A 87 7.94 -1.21 -12.62
N ALA A 88 8.43 -1.24 -11.37
CA ALA A 88 8.61 -2.49 -10.63
C ALA A 88 7.28 -3.24 -10.39
N LEU A 89 6.19 -2.52 -10.15
CA LEU A 89 4.86 -3.10 -9.96
C LEU A 89 4.28 -3.66 -11.27
N GLN A 90 4.51 -2.98 -12.39
CA GLN A 90 4.08 -3.45 -13.72
C GLN A 90 4.76 -4.75 -14.15
N GLN A 91 6.04 -4.93 -13.82
CA GLN A 91 6.74 -6.18 -14.16
C GLN A 91 6.20 -7.38 -13.38
N LYS A 92 5.75 -7.19 -12.13
CA LYS A 92 5.21 -8.26 -11.29
C LYS A 92 3.78 -8.67 -11.69
N SER A 93 3.02 -7.80 -12.37
CA SER A 93 1.66 -8.11 -12.80
C SER A 93 1.58 -8.82 -14.17
N ILE A 94 2.70 -8.91 -14.90
CA ILE A 94 2.80 -9.70 -16.12
C ILE A 94 3.16 -11.14 -15.71
N PRO A 95 2.26 -12.13 -15.83
CA PRO A 95 2.63 -13.52 -15.59
C PRO A 95 3.72 -13.91 -16.58
N ALA A 96 4.77 -14.58 -16.08
CA ALA A 96 5.77 -15.20 -16.93
C ALA A 96 5.04 -16.10 -17.95
N ARG A 97 5.20 -15.76 -19.23
CA ARG A 97 4.62 -16.50 -20.36
C ARG A 97 5.22 -17.88 -20.49
#